data_AF-A0A6I8W0Z3-F1
#
_entry.id   AF-A0A6I8W0Z3-F1
#
_cell.length_a   1.000
_cell.length_b   1.000
_cell.length_c   1.000
_cell.angle_alpha   90.00
_cell.angle_beta   90.00
_cell.angle_gamma   90.00
#
_symmetry.space_group_name_H-M   'P 1'
#
loop_
_entity.id
_entity.type
_entity.pdbx_description
1 polymer ?
#
loop_
_entity_poly.entity_id
_entity_poly.type
_entity_poly.pdbx_seq_one_letter_code
_entity_poly.pdbx_strand_id
1 'polypeptide(L)'
;MRIEVIDINGKNQKTLASIAALGRFVYWLEDKTGLERITVNKERHSVELHRLSQFTDIRAVWTPDAKVLRNHTAQSPKLFPHLHSQRGVTRTTRRLLEHKHLMLLED
;
A
#
# COMPACT_ATOMS: atom_id res chain seq x y z
N MET A 1 1.21 12.39 9.57
CA MET A 1 2.18 11.61 8.78
C MET A 1 2.46 12.39 7.51
N ARG A 2 3.72 12.55 7.10
CA ARG A 2 4.11 13.22 5.85
C ARG A 2 5.11 12.31 5.14
N ILE A 3 4.95 12.13 3.83
CA ILE A 3 5.78 11.24 3.02
C ILE A 3 6.75 12.10 2.23
N GLU A 4 8.05 11.89 2.41
CA GLU A 4 9.05 12.55 1.59
C GLU A 4 9.38 11.69 0.38
N VAL A 5 9.35 12.31 -0.79
CA VAL A 5 9.72 11.68 -2.06
C VAL A 5 10.82 12.49 -2.70
N ILE A 6 11.84 11.81 -3.19
CA ILE A 6 12.99 12.41 -3.87
C ILE A 6 13.33 11.55 -5.07
N ASP A 7 13.75 12.19 -6.16
CA ASP A 7 14.27 11.45 -7.31
C ASP A 7 15.52 10.66 -6.91
N ILE A 8 15.78 9.56 -7.60
CA ILE A 8 16.97 8.71 -7.38
C ILE A 8 18.30 9.46 -7.48
N ASN A 9 18.31 10.59 -8.20
CA ASN A 9 19.47 11.46 -8.36
C ASN A 9 19.59 12.52 -7.24
N GLY A 10 18.72 12.47 -6.23
CA GLY A 10 18.68 13.42 -5.12
C GLY A 10 18.03 14.76 -5.44
N LYS A 11 17.37 14.93 -6.60
CA LYS A 11 16.69 16.17 -6.99
C LYS A 11 15.17 16.06 -6.79
N ASN A 12 14.49 17.20 -6.94
CA ASN A 12 13.03 17.30 -6.94
C ASN A 12 12.35 16.68 -5.71
N GLN A 13 12.83 17.06 -4.52
CA GLN A 13 12.20 16.63 -3.27
C GLN A 13 10.79 17.22 -3.16
N LYS A 14 9.82 16.36 -2.84
CA LYS A 14 8.43 16.71 -2.56
C LYS A 14 7.98 16.12 -1.24
N THR A 15 7.08 16.84 -0.57
CA THR A 15 6.36 16.34 0.60
C THR A 15 4.93 16.03 0.20
N LEU A 16 4.53 14.78 0.34
CA LEU A 16 3.20 14.28 0.03
C LEU A 16 2.41 14.05 1.32
N ALA A 17 1.11 14.33 1.26
CA ALA A 17 0.16 14.00 2.33
C ALA A 17 -0.23 12.52 2.29
N SER A 18 -0.49 11.98 1.10
CA SER A 18 -0.87 10.57 0.91
C SER A 18 -0.52 10.10 -0.51
N ILE A 19 -0.37 8.79 -0.69
CA ILE A 19 -0.01 8.13 -1.95
C ILE A 19 -0.80 6.83 -2.11
N ALA A 20 -1.26 6.55 -3.33
CA ALA A 20 -1.97 5.31 -3.64
C ALA A 20 -1.64 4.84 -5.07
N ALA A 21 -1.63 3.52 -5.29
CA ALA A 21 -1.40 2.94 -6.61
C ALA A 21 -2.64 2.16 -7.06
N LEU A 22 -3.07 2.37 -8.30
CA LEU A 22 -4.20 1.65 -8.90
C LEU A 22 -3.93 1.36 -10.38
N GLY A 23 -3.89 0.07 -10.73
CA GLY A 23 -3.58 -0.38 -12.09
C GLY A 23 -2.20 0.12 -12.53
N ARG A 24 -2.14 0.86 -13.63
CA ARG A 24 -0.90 1.42 -14.21
C ARG A 24 -0.56 2.82 -13.71
N PHE A 25 -1.22 3.29 -12.66
CA PHE A 25 -1.12 4.67 -12.21
C PHE A 25 -0.71 4.77 -10.74
N VAL A 26 0.08 5.80 -10.44
CA VAL A 26 0.40 6.24 -9.08
C VAL A 26 -0.28 7.60 -8.89
N TYR A 27 -1.02 7.71 -7.80
CA TYR A 27 -1.71 8.92 -7.37
C TYR A 27 -1.03 9.45 -6.12
N TRP A 28 -0.86 10.77 -6.02
CA TRP A 28 -0.43 11.40 -4.78
C TRP A 28 -1.20 12.67 -4.50
N LEU A 29 -1.37 12.93 -3.21
CA LEU A 29 -1.92 14.16 -2.69
C LEU A 29 -0.79 15.04 -2.19
N GLU A 30 -0.61 16.21 -2.81
CA GLU A 30 0.36 17.24 -2.41
C GLU A 30 -0.40 18.48 -1.91
N ASP A 31 0.04 19.04 -0.77
CA ASP A 31 -0.64 20.16 -0.12
C ASP A 31 -0.80 21.40 -1.02
N LYS A 32 0.13 21.58 -1.97
CA LYS A 32 0.20 22.76 -2.85
C LYS A 32 -0.62 22.57 -4.12
N THR A 33 -0.51 21.42 -4.77
CA THR A 33 -1.06 21.19 -6.11
C THR A 33 -2.37 20.40 -6.10
N GLY A 34 -2.65 19.65 -5.04
CA GLY A 34 -3.84 18.80 -4.92
C GLY A 34 -3.53 17.35 -5.31
N LEU A 35 -4.47 16.70 -6.01
CA LEU A 35 -4.34 15.32 -6.44
C LEU A 35 -3.71 15.27 -7.83
N GLU A 36 -2.57 14.61 -7.92
CA GLU A 36 -1.86 14.34 -9.16
C GLU A 36 -1.78 12.84 -9.43
N ARG A 37 -1.60 12.50 -10.70
CA ARG A 37 -1.41 11.14 -11.18
C ARG A 37 -0.28 11.07 -12.19
N ILE A 38 0.48 9.98 -12.14
CA ILE A 38 1.40 9.59 -13.21
C ILE A 38 1.18 8.14 -13.62
N THR A 39 1.42 7.82 -14.89
CA THR A 39 1.58 6.43 -15.30
C THR A 39 2.89 5.86 -14.77
N VAL A 40 2.93 4.57 -14.43
CA VAL A 40 4.14 3.90 -13.91
C VAL A 40 5.31 3.97 -14.91
N ASN A 41 5.02 3.96 -16.21
CA ASN A 41 6.00 4.17 -17.28
C ASN A 41 6.40 5.65 -17.50
N LYS A 42 5.89 6.57 -16.68
CA LYS A 42 6.14 8.02 -16.71
C LYS A 42 5.74 8.75 -18.00
N GLU A 43 4.99 8.11 -18.89
CA GLU A 43 4.54 8.70 -20.15
C GLU A 43 3.51 9.81 -19.99
N ARG A 44 2.65 9.73 -18.96
CA ARG A 44 1.57 10.70 -18.74
C ARG A 44 1.52 11.13 -17.30
N HIS A 45 1.54 12.44 -17.10
CA HIS A 45 1.33 13.12 -15.83
C HIS A 45 0.10 14.03 -15.97
N SER A 46 -0.79 14.01 -14.98
CA SER A 46 -2.00 14.82 -14.97
C SER A 46 -2.32 15.30 -13.56
N VAL A 47 -2.81 16.54 -13.47
CA VAL A 47 -3.51 17.03 -12.27
C VAL A 47 -4.95 16.56 -12.38
N GLU A 48 -5.38 15.70 -11.48
CA GLU A 48 -6.75 15.16 -11.46
C GLU A 48 -7.68 16.09 -10.69
N LEU A 49 -7.18 16.72 -9.62
CA LEU A 49 -7.98 17.62 -8.81
C LEU A 49 -7.13 18.74 -8.21
N HIS A 50 -7.47 19.98 -8.52
CA HIS A 50 -6.86 21.14 -7.87
C HIS A 50 -7.24 21.21 -6.39
N ARG A 51 -6.34 21.78 -5.59
CA ARG A 51 -6.41 21.83 -4.13
C ARG A 51 -7.79 22.24 -3.60
N LEU A 52 -8.38 21.35 -2.79
CA LEU A 52 -9.35 21.69 -1.77
C LEU A 52 -8.67 21.49 -0.41
N SER A 53 -8.69 22.50 0.46
CA SER A 53 -7.87 22.57 1.68
C SER A 53 -8.17 21.50 2.75
N GLN A 54 -9.09 20.58 2.48
CA GLN A 54 -9.63 19.64 3.45
C GLN A 54 -9.24 18.18 3.17
N PHE A 55 -8.65 17.87 2.01
CA PHE A 55 -8.23 16.50 1.72
C PHE A 55 -6.92 16.17 2.43
N THR A 56 -6.93 15.03 3.12
CA THR A 56 -5.79 14.57 3.92
C THR A 56 -5.32 13.16 3.55
N ASP A 57 -6.17 12.36 2.90
CA ASP A 57 -5.86 10.97 2.57
C ASP A 57 -6.49 10.56 1.23
N ILE A 58 -5.84 9.63 0.53
CA ILE A 58 -6.35 8.99 -0.68
C ILE A 58 -6.21 7.48 -0.55
N ARG A 59 -7.18 6.73 -1.09
CA ARG A 59 -7.15 5.27 -1.10
C ARG A 59 -7.51 4.73 -2.47
N ALA A 60 -6.68 3.82 -2.96
CA ALA A 60 -6.98 3.02 -4.14
C ALA A 60 -7.68 1.73 -3.71
N VAL A 61 -8.85 1.47 -4.28
CA VAL A 61 -9.61 0.24 -4.02
C VAL A 61 -9.64 -0.57 -5.32
N TRP A 62 -9.11 -1.80 -5.27
CA TRP A 62 -9.20 -2.76 -6.35
C TRP A 62 -10.12 -3.90 -5.95
N THR A 63 -10.98 -4.34 -6.87
CA THR A 63 -11.85 -5.51 -6.68
C THR A 63 -11.28 -6.69 -7.47
N PRO A 64 -10.51 -7.59 -6.83
CA PRO A 64 -9.90 -8.73 -7.50
C PRO A 64 -10.91 -9.85 -7.81
N ASP A 65 -10.58 -10.67 -8.80
CA ASP A 65 -11.32 -11.90 -9.07
C ASP A 65 -11.24 -12.87 -7.87
N ALA A 66 -12.30 -13.65 -7.67
CA ALA A 66 -12.37 -14.65 -6.61
C ALA A 66 -11.22 -15.68 -6.65
N LYS A 67 -10.65 -15.95 -7.84
CA LYS A 67 -9.49 -16.86 -8.00
C LYS A 67 -8.21 -16.29 -7.39
N VAL A 68 -7.98 -14.98 -7.54
CA VAL A 68 -6.81 -14.29 -6.98
C VAL A 68 -6.90 -14.29 -5.45
N LEU A 69 -8.10 -14.06 -4.93
CA LEU A 69 -8.41 -14.13 -3.50
C LEU A 69 -8.08 -15.52 -2.93
N ARG A 70 -8.64 -16.59 -3.51
CA ARG A 70 -8.49 -17.97 -2.99
C ARG A 70 -7.04 -18.46 -2.88
N ASN A 71 -6.13 -17.94 -3.70
CA ASN A 71 -4.70 -18.30 -3.66
C ASN A 71 -3.92 -17.61 -2.53
N HIS A 72 -4.54 -16.64 -1.86
CA HIS A 72 -3.90 -15.93 -0.76
C HIS A 72 -3.89 -16.81 0.50
N THR A 73 -2.69 -17.19 0.97
CA THR A 73 -2.48 -18.18 2.05
C THR A 73 -3.18 -17.83 3.37
N ALA A 74 -3.50 -16.55 3.59
CA ALA A 74 -4.19 -16.08 4.80
C ALA A 74 -5.73 -16.20 4.74
N GLN A 75 -6.32 -16.74 3.67
CA GLN A 75 -7.78 -16.86 3.54
C GLN A 75 -8.40 -18.08 4.24
N SER A 76 -7.62 -18.86 4.97
CA SER A 76 -8.16 -19.95 5.80
C SER A 76 -8.15 -19.54 7.27
N PRO A 77 -9.27 -18.99 7.82
CA PRO A 77 -9.35 -18.58 9.22
C PRO A 77 -9.31 -19.78 10.17
N LYS A 78 -9.57 -20.99 9.66
CA LYS A 78 -9.69 -22.22 10.45
C LYS A 78 -8.39 -22.66 11.12
N LEU A 79 -7.24 -22.12 10.73
CA LEU A 79 -5.95 -22.55 11.29
C LEU A 79 -5.34 -21.56 12.29
N PHE A 80 -5.66 -20.26 12.23
CA PHE A 80 -4.95 -19.26 13.04
C PHE A 80 -5.85 -18.07 13.46
N PRO A 81 -6.05 -17.84 14.77
CA PRO A 81 -7.09 -16.92 15.25
C PRO A 81 -6.75 -15.42 15.28
N HIS A 82 -5.48 -14.98 15.21
CA HIS A 82 -5.14 -13.57 15.50
C HIS A 82 -4.47 -12.76 14.38
N LEU A 83 -3.34 -13.20 13.80
CA LEU A 83 -2.66 -12.45 12.72
C LEU A 83 -1.90 -13.38 11.77
N HIS A 84 -1.83 -13.01 10.48
CA HIS A 84 -1.03 -13.71 9.47
C HIS A 84 -0.01 -12.77 8.84
N SER A 85 1.24 -13.24 8.68
CA SER A 85 2.29 -12.54 7.95
C SER A 85 2.97 -13.49 6.96
N GLN A 86 3.20 -13.03 5.73
CA GLN A 86 3.95 -13.79 4.72
C GLN A 86 5.43 -13.35 4.73
N ARG A 87 6.34 -14.32 4.80
CA ARG A 87 7.79 -14.10 4.65
C ARG A 87 8.20 -14.31 3.19
N GLY A 88 9.14 -13.49 2.70
CA GLY A 88 9.60 -13.46 1.31
C GLY A 88 10.06 -14.81 0.73
N VAL A 89 9.99 -14.91 -0.60
CA VAL A 89 10.04 -16.09 -1.47
C VAL A 89 11.43 -16.75 -1.56
N THR A 90 11.99 -17.24 -0.45
CA THR A 90 13.12 -18.19 -0.50
C THR A 90 12.96 -19.41 0.41
N ARG A 91 11.90 -19.49 1.22
CA ARG A 91 11.44 -20.73 1.84
C ARG A 91 10.07 -20.47 2.45
N THR A 92 9.06 -21.21 2.02
CA THR A 92 7.69 -21.14 2.54
C THR A 92 7.70 -21.67 3.98
N THR A 93 8.07 -20.83 4.94
CA THR A 93 7.99 -21.13 6.37
C THR A 93 7.02 -20.12 6.98
N ARG A 94 5.85 -20.61 7.41
CA ARG A 94 4.84 -19.83 8.15
C ARG A 94 5.43 -19.44 9.50
N ARG A 95 5.21 -18.21 9.95
CA ARG A 95 5.40 -17.82 11.34
C ARG A 95 4.11 -17.22 11.87
N LEU A 96 3.72 -17.66 13.06
CA LEU A 96 2.66 -17.04 13.83
C LEU A 96 3.24 -15.85 14.57
N LEU A 97 2.54 -14.74 14.50
CA LEU A 97 2.89 -13.52 15.22
C LEU A 97 1.75 -13.24 16.18
N GLU A 98 2.01 -13.33 17.47
CA GLU A 98 1.06 -13.00 18.52
C GLU A 98 1.32 -11.61 19.09
N HIS A 99 0.26 -11.00 19.63
CA HIS A 99 0.36 -9.75 20.37
C HIS A 99 1.27 -9.92 21.61
N LYS A 100 1.85 -8.83 22.10
CA LYS A 100 2.84 -8.78 23.21
C LYS A 100 2.43 -9.48 24.53
N HIS A 101 1.19 -9.95 24.66
CA HIS A 101 0.65 -10.61 25.86
C HIS A 101 0.21 -12.07 25.64
N LEU A 102 0.41 -12.65 24.46
CA LEU A 102 0.02 -14.02 24.14
C LEU A 102 1.26 -14.86 23.80
N MET A 103 1.39 -16.03 24.42
CA MET A 103 2.41 -17.03 24.08
C MET A 103 1.86 -18.02 23.06
N LEU A 104 2.68 -18.37 22.08
CA LEU A 104 2.39 -19.47 21.16
C LEU A 104 2.51 -20.80 21.92
N LEU A 105 1.46 -21.61 21.92
CA LEU A 105 1.56 -23.00 22.32
C LEU A 105 2.13 -23.82 21.14
N GLU A 106 3.03 -24.75 21.46
CA GLU A 106 3.43 -25.82 20.57
C GLU A 106 2.34 -26.91 20.63
N ASP A 107 1.82 -27.31 19.46
CA ASP A 107 1.11 -28.58 19.29
C ASP A 107 2.11 -29.67 18.86
#